data_AF-A0A6G1GQS3-F1
#
_entry.id   AF-A0A6G1GQS3-F1
#
_cell.length_a   1.000
_cell.length_b   1.000
_cell.length_c   1.000
_cell.angle_alpha   90.00
_cell.angle_beta   90.00
_cell.angle_gamma   90.00
#
_symmetry.space_group_name_H-M   'P 1'
#
loop_
_entity.id
_entity.type
_entity.pdbx_description
1 polymer ?
#
loop_
_entity_poly.entity_id
_entity_poly.type
_entity_poly.pdbx_seq_one_letter_code
_entity_poly.pdbx_strand_id
1 'polypeptide(L)'
;MTTAHRPTFDPARGKEAQRGPAYHQRLLPAHKILKFRQAGQGGDAENAPRDFRRDLLMREAEHAAKKNGTTASEDVETSTTTSKRQLEDRDADGEDDLDLKRRRLALEETADIDADEEASESESSSDEDDEEDETAELMRELAKIKKERADQKAKEDAEKSAKEQEQREVDIARGNPLLNPQDFSVKRRWDDDVVFKNQARNKDDKKSKEFINDLLRSDFHKRFMSRYVR
;
A
#
# COMPACT_ATOMS: atom_id res chain seq x y z
N MET A 1 -21.67 -62.80 3.12
CA MET A 1 -20.94 -61.98 2.12
C MET A 1 -20.20 -62.93 1.18
N THR A 2 -20.29 -62.75 -0.14
CA THR A 2 -19.65 -63.66 -1.10
C THR A 2 -18.18 -63.32 -1.29
N THR A 3 -17.33 -64.34 -1.41
CA THR A 3 -15.86 -64.22 -1.47
C THR A 3 -15.32 -64.06 -2.89
N ALA A 4 -16.17 -63.75 -3.87
CA ALA A 4 -15.79 -63.74 -5.28
C ALA A 4 -14.99 -62.49 -5.71
N HIS A 5 -15.20 -61.34 -5.06
CA HIS A 5 -14.43 -60.13 -5.33
C HIS A 5 -13.22 -60.09 -4.39
N ARG A 6 -12.04 -60.50 -4.89
CA ARG A 6 -10.79 -60.54 -4.14
C ARG A 6 -9.72 -59.71 -4.84
N PRO A 7 -8.81 -59.05 -4.10
CA PRO A 7 -7.67 -58.39 -4.69
C PRO A 7 -6.70 -59.41 -5.32
N THR A 8 -5.98 -58.99 -6.35
CA THR A 8 -4.91 -59.78 -6.96
C THR A 8 -3.62 -59.57 -6.17
N PHE A 9 -3.20 -60.57 -5.38
CA PHE A 9 -1.95 -60.51 -4.64
C PHE A 9 -0.74 -60.92 -5.49
N ASP A 10 -0.91 -61.92 -6.36
CA ASP A 10 0.11 -62.37 -7.30
C ASP A 10 -0.29 -62.01 -8.73
N PRO A 11 0.53 -61.24 -9.48
CA PRO A 11 0.23 -60.94 -10.87
C PRO A 11 0.47 -62.17 -11.77
N ALA A 12 -0.26 -62.26 -12.88
CA ALA A 12 -0.05 -63.29 -13.88
C ALA A 12 1.38 -63.22 -14.45
N ARG A 13 2.12 -64.33 -14.40
CA ARG A 13 3.47 -64.42 -14.98
C ARG A 13 3.39 -64.71 -16.47
N GLY A 14 4.14 -63.94 -17.26
CA GLY A 14 4.28 -64.20 -18.69
C GLY A 14 4.89 -65.57 -18.95
N LYS A 15 4.21 -66.38 -19.75
CA LYS A 15 4.73 -67.59 -20.41
C LYS A 15 4.43 -67.48 -21.90
N GLU A 16 5.06 -68.30 -22.74
CA GLU A 16 4.68 -68.37 -24.15
C GLU A 16 3.21 -68.79 -24.24
N ALA A 17 2.35 -67.83 -24.54
CA ALA A 17 0.94 -68.09 -24.81
C ALA A 17 0.83 -68.75 -26.18
N GLN A 18 -0.01 -69.77 -26.28
CA GLN A 18 -0.33 -70.45 -27.53
C GLN A 18 -1.04 -69.43 -28.45
N ARG A 19 -0.25 -68.72 -29.26
CA ARG A 19 -0.75 -67.69 -30.17
C ARG A 19 -1.43 -68.41 -31.33
N GLY A 20 -2.76 -68.39 -31.34
CA GLY A 20 -3.54 -68.91 -32.45
C GLY A 20 -3.34 -68.09 -33.74
N PRO A 21 -3.86 -68.56 -34.89
CA PRO A 21 -3.70 -67.91 -36.20
C PRO A 21 -4.45 -66.57 -36.35
N ALA A 22 -5.09 -66.09 -35.29
CA ALA A 22 -5.83 -64.83 -35.29
C ALA A 22 -4.86 -63.64 -35.17
N TYR A 23 -4.89 -62.75 -36.16
CA TYR A 23 -4.14 -61.50 -36.15
C TYR A 23 -5.04 -60.34 -35.70
N HIS A 24 -4.51 -59.48 -34.83
CA HIS A 24 -5.18 -58.24 -34.43
C HIS A 24 -4.83 -57.11 -35.41
N GLN A 25 -5.72 -56.13 -35.62
CA GLN A 25 -5.49 -54.97 -36.49
C GLN A 25 -4.18 -54.22 -36.18
N ARG A 26 -3.78 -54.15 -34.90
CA ARG A 26 -2.50 -53.54 -34.46
C ARG A 26 -1.24 -54.33 -34.86
N LEU A 27 -1.38 -55.61 -35.20
CA LEU A 27 -0.27 -56.46 -35.68
C LEU A 27 -0.11 -56.40 -37.20
N LEU A 28 -0.95 -55.61 -37.89
CA LEU A 28 -0.74 -55.35 -39.30
C LEU A 28 0.61 -54.63 -39.48
N PRO A 29 1.33 -54.89 -40.59
CA PRO A 29 2.67 -54.34 -40.75
C PRO A 29 2.68 -52.80 -40.80
N ALA A 30 3.28 -52.17 -39.78
CA ALA A 30 3.44 -50.73 -39.66
C ALA A 30 4.88 -50.40 -39.21
N HIS A 31 5.37 -49.20 -39.56
CA HIS A 31 6.73 -48.73 -39.22
C HIS A 31 7.85 -49.73 -39.56
N LYS A 32 7.84 -50.27 -40.78
CA LYS A 32 8.81 -51.28 -41.26
C LYS A 32 10.25 -50.77 -41.38
N ILE A 33 10.48 -49.47 -41.24
CA ILE A 33 11.78 -48.82 -41.44
C ILE A 33 12.18 -48.16 -40.13
N LEU A 34 13.29 -48.62 -39.55
CA LEU A 34 13.89 -47.99 -38.39
C LEU A 34 14.67 -46.75 -38.83
N LYS A 35 14.44 -45.63 -38.13
CA LYS A 35 15.20 -44.40 -38.35
C LYS A 35 16.47 -44.47 -37.52
N PHE A 36 17.61 -44.25 -38.17
CA PHE A 36 18.91 -44.12 -37.51
C PHE A 36 19.28 -42.65 -37.37
N ARG A 37 19.95 -42.31 -36.27
CA ARG A 37 20.48 -40.96 -36.06
C ARG A 37 21.49 -40.65 -37.16
N GLN A 38 21.36 -39.47 -37.75
CA GLN A 38 22.32 -38.95 -38.73
C GLN A 38 23.31 -38.01 -38.03
N ALA A 39 24.45 -37.73 -38.67
CA ALA A 39 25.39 -36.74 -38.18
C ALA A 39 24.68 -35.39 -37.91
N GLY A 40 24.95 -34.79 -36.74
CA GLY A 40 24.29 -33.56 -36.29
C GLY A 40 22.97 -33.74 -35.52
N GLN A 41 22.42 -34.96 -35.42
CA GLN A 41 21.26 -35.28 -34.57
C GLN A 41 21.65 -35.77 -33.17
N GLY A 42 22.94 -35.68 -32.82
CA GLY A 42 23.51 -36.24 -31.59
C GLY A 42 23.68 -37.77 -31.62
N GLY A 43 24.32 -38.29 -30.59
CA GLY A 43 24.56 -39.72 -30.38
C GLY A 43 25.72 -40.27 -31.22
N ASP A 44 25.75 -41.60 -31.36
CA ASP A 44 26.89 -42.35 -31.90
C ASP A 44 27.21 -42.06 -33.39
N ALA A 45 26.33 -41.36 -34.10
CA ALA A 45 26.55 -40.93 -35.48
C ALA A 45 27.51 -39.73 -35.59
N GLU A 46 27.88 -39.12 -34.47
CA GLU A 46 28.85 -38.03 -34.43
C GLU A 46 30.25 -38.60 -34.12
N ASN A 47 31.15 -38.50 -35.10
CA ASN A 47 32.47 -39.11 -35.03
C ASN A 47 33.45 -38.44 -34.04
N ALA A 48 33.10 -37.27 -33.49
CA ALA A 48 33.98 -36.46 -32.65
C ALA A 48 33.55 -36.53 -31.18
N PRO A 49 34.49 -36.81 -30.24
CA PRO A 49 34.19 -36.72 -28.82
C PRO A 49 33.90 -35.25 -28.45
N ARG A 50 32.74 -35.00 -27.82
CA ARG A 50 32.35 -33.68 -27.31
C ARG A 50 32.65 -33.59 -25.82
N ASP A 51 33.21 -32.47 -25.38
CA ASP A 51 33.30 -32.16 -23.95
C ASP A 51 31.97 -31.59 -23.44
N PHE A 52 31.10 -32.49 -22.99
CA PHE A 52 29.79 -32.12 -22.46
C PHE A 52 29.85 -31.24 -21.21
N ARG A 53 30.94 -31.31 -20.43
CA ARG A 53 31.07 -30.49 -19.21
C ARG A 53 31.22 -29.03 -19.58
N ARG A 54 32.12 -28.73 -20.54
CA ARG A 54 32.34 -27.37 -21.03
C ARG A 54 31.08 -26.80 -21.68
N ASP A 55 30.43 -27.57 -22.55
CA ASP A 55 29.23 -27.13 -23.25
C ASP A 55 28.05 -26.87 -22.28
N LEU A 56 27.92 -27.69 -21.23
CA LEU A 56 26.91 -27.50 -20.19
C LEU A 56 27.14 -26.19 -19.43
N LEU A 57 28.37 -25.93 -18.99
CA LEU A 57 28.70 -24.70 -18.25
C LEU A 57 28.46 -23.44 -19.08
N MET A 58 28.82 -23.46 -20.37
CA MET A 58 28.54 -22.36 -21.30
C MET A 58 27.04 -22.09 -21.42
N ARG A 59 26.23 -23.14 -21.62
CA ARG A 59 24.76 -23.02 -21.75
C ARG A 59 24.09 -22.57 -20.46
N GLU A 60 24.60 -23.01 -19.30
CA GLU A 60 24.13 -22.54 -18.00
C GLU A 60 24.42 -21.05 -17.79
N ALA A 61 25.61 -20.59 -18.19
CA ALA A 61 25.97 -19.17 -18.13
C ALA A 61 25.10 -18.31 -19.05
N GLU A 62 24.89 -18.74 -20.31
CA GLU A 62 23.98 -18.08 -21.25
C GLU A 62 22.55 -17.99 -20.71
N HIS A 63 22.04 -19.09 -20.14
CA HIS A 63 20.70 -19.12 -19.55
C HIS A 63 20.60 -18.20 -18.32
N ALA A 64 21.64 -18.16 -17.47
CA ALA A 64 21.68 -17.27 -16.32
C ALA A 64 21.71 -15.80 -16.74
N ALA A 65 22.52 -15.44 -17.74
CA ALA A 65 22.56 -14.10 -18.32
C ALA A 65 21.19 -13.69 -18.88
N LYS A 66 20.55 -14.58 -19.65
CA LYS A 66 19.20 -14.37 -20.19
C LYS A 66 18.15 -14.19 -19.10
N LYS A 67 18.23 -14.95 -18.00
CA LYS A 67 17.32 -14.81 -16.85
C LYS A 67 17.51 -13.47 -16.13
N ASN A 68 18.75 -12.99 -16.04
CA ASN A 68 19.09 -11.73 -15.38
C ASN A 68 18.90 -10.49 -16.28
N GLY A 69 18.61 -10.68 -17.57
CA GLY A 69 18.37 -9.58 -18.52
C GLY A 69 19.65 -8.89 -19.02
N THR A 70 20.82 -9.50 -18.83
CA THR A 70 22.12 -9.01 -19.33
C THR A 70 22.59 -9.90 -20.48
N THR A 71 23.27 -9.33 -21.49
CA THR A 71 23.93 -10.09 -22.55
C THR A 71 25.19 -10.75 -22.02
N ALA A 72 25.37 -12.07 -22.22
CA ALA A 72 26.51 -12.82 -21.72
C ALA A 72 27.84 -12.24 -22.23
N SER A 73 28.72 -11.83 -21.33
CA SER A 73 30.12 -11.53 -21.63
C SER A 73 30.86 -12.85 -21.88
N GLU A 74 31.69 -12.90 -22.94
CA GLU A 74 32.35 -14.12 -23.44
C GLU A 74 33.51 -14.65 -22.57
N ASP A 75 33.80 -14.04 -21.43
CA ASP A 75 34.92 -14.42 -20.57
C ASP A 75 34.46 -15.15 -19.31
N VAL A 76 34.26 -16.47 -19.42
CA VAL A 76 34.19 -17.35 -18.24
C VAL A 76 35.31 -18.38 -18.34
N GLU A 77 36.54 -17.93 -18.07
CA GLU A 77 37.61 -18.85 -17.69
C GLU A 77 37.38 -19.35 -16.25
N THR A 78 37.27 -20.67 -16.18
CA THR A 78 37.51 -21.61 -15.08
C THR A 78 37.82 -21.02 -13.69
N SER A 79 36.78 -20.62 -12.94
CA SER A 79 36.87 -20.51 -11.47
C SER A 79 36.24 -21.75 -10.81
N THR A 80 36.97 -22.86 -10.80
CA THR A 80 36.71 -23.96 -9.86
C THR A 80 37.01 -23.50 -8.45
N THR A 81 36.01 -22.98 -7.73
CA THR A 81 36.02 -22.96 -6.26
C THR A 81 34.73 -23.60 -5.74
N THR A 82 34.93 -24.79 -5.19
CA THR A 82 33.98 -25.58 -4.43
C THR A 82 33.44 -24.79 -3.24
N SER A 83 32.22 -24.24 -3.35
CA SER A 83 31.45 -23.81 -2.19
C SER A 83 30.39 -24.86 -1.87
N LYS A 84 30.84 -25.79 -1.04
CA LYS A 84 30.05 -26.76 -0.27
C LYS A 84 28.92 -25.99 0.44
N ARG A 85 27.66 -26.24 0.06
CA ARG A 85 26.50 -25.73 0.82
C ARG A 85 26.59 -26.29 2.25
N GLN A 86 26.99 -25.45 3.19
CA GLN A 86 26.69 -25.65 4.60
C GLN A 86 25.29 -25.10 4.86
N LEU A 87 24.47 -25.95 5.46
CA LEU A 87 23.16 -25.68 6.01
C LEU A 87 23.37 -25.47 7.53
N GLU A 88 22.58 -24.56 8.14
CA GLU A 88 22.57 -24.17 9.57
C GLU A 88 23.73 -23.20 9.93
N ASP A 89 23.53 -22.06 10.57
CA ASP A 89 22.66 -21.75 11.71
C ASP A 89 22.27 -20.25 11.72
N ARG A 90 21.27 -19.98 12.55
CA ARG A 90 20.57 -18.75 12.92
C ARG A 90 21.52 -17.68 13.47
N ASP A 91 21.03 -16.43 13.49
CA ASP A 91 21.49 -15.24 14.24
C ASP A 91 22.08 -14.09 13.40
N ALA A 92 21.22 -13.08 13.17
CA ALA A 92 21.62 -11.70 12.91
C ALA A 92 20.51 -10.78 13.45
N ASP A 93 20.43 -10.78 14.78
CA ASP A 93 19.76 -9.80 15.61
C ASP A 93 20.57 -8.48 15.51
N GLY A 94 19.98 -7.40 14.97
CA GLY A 94 20.75 -6.17 14.75
C GLY A 94 20.03 -4.97 14.17
N GLU A 95 18.76 -5.09 13.75
CA GLU A 95 18.05 -3.96 13.11
C GLU A 95 17.09 -3.21 14.07
N ASP A 96 16.80 -3.73 15.27
CA ASP A 96 15.79 -3.16 16.18
C ASP A 96 16.33 -2.08 17.16
N ASP A 97 17.64 -1.94 17.33
CA ASP A 97 18.24 -1.04 18.35
C ASP A 97 18.26 0.46 17.92
N LEU A 98 18.23 0.73 16.61
CA LEU A 98 18.28 2.10 16.08
C LEU A 98 16.92 2.82 16.17
N ASP A 99 15.82 2.09 16.02
CA ASP A 99 14.47 2.65 16.06
C ASP A 99 14.00 2.96 17.49
N LEU A 100 14.42 2.16 18.48
CA LEU A 100 14.14 2.41 19.89
C LEU A 100 14.84 3.70 20.40
N LYS A 101 16.05 3.96 19.91
CA LYS A 101 16.85 5.14 20.27
C LYS A 101 16.28 6.44 19.68
N ARG A 102 15.74 6.39 18.47
CA ARG A 102 15.06 7.53 17.83
C ARG A 102 13.76 7.91 18.54
N ARG A 103 13.00 6.93 19.03
CA ARG A 103 11.74 7.19 19.74
C ARG A 103 11.95 7.80 21.13
N ARG A 104 13.06 7.51 21.81
CA ARG A 104 13.37 8.07 23.13
C ARG A 104 13.78 9.55 23.05
N LEU A 105 14.53 9.94 22.02
CA LEU A 105 14.98 11.32 21.82
C LEU A 105 13.81 12.28 21.54
N ALA A 106 12.82 11.83 20.76
CA ALA A 106 11.66 12.64 20.38
C ALA A 106 10.68 12.94 21.55
N LEU A 107 10.75 12.18 22.64
CA LEU A 107 9.91 12.38 23.84
C LEU A 107 10.55 13.34 24.85
N GLU A 108 11.87 13.49 24.86
CA GLU A 108 12.58 14.48 25.68
C GLU A 108 12.47 15.89 25.08
N GLU A 109 12.39 16.03 23.75
CA GLU A 109 12.32 17.32 23.07
C GLU A 109 10.96 18.05 23.25
N THR A 110 9.89 17.33 23.58
CA THR A 110 8.54 17.93 23.74
C THR A 110 8.17 18.24 25.20
N ALA A 111 9.09 18.06 26.15
CA ALA A 111 8.82 18.26 27.58
C ALA A 111 9.14 19.68 28.09
N ASP A 112 9.90 20.47 27.33
CA ASP A 112 10.40 21.80 27.77
C ASP A 112 9.57 22.99 27.23
N ILE A 113 8.34 22.75 26.74
CA ILE A 113 7.45 23.80 26.23
C ILE A 113 6.10 23.71 26.98
N ASP A 114 6.12 23.98 28.28
CA ASP A 114 4.92 24.38 29.04
C ASP A 114 5.31 25.08 30.36
N ALA A 115 5.26 26.41 30.38
CA ALA A 115 5.35 27.25 31.58
C ALA A 115 4.76 28.67 31.31
N ASP A 116 3.53 28.88 31.80
CA ASP A 116 2.72 30.10 32.10
C ASP A 116 3.08 31.47 31.50
N GLU A 117 2.16 32.25 30.91
CA GLU A 117 0.86 32.85 31.36
C GLU A 117 1.04 34.13 32.20
N GLU A 118 0.75 35.29 31.60
CA GLU A 118 0.62 36.61 32.27
C GLU A 118 -0.51 37.39 31.58
N ALA A 119 -1.65 37.50 32.25
CA ALA A 119 -2.82 38.28 31.83
C ALA A 119 -3.04 39.43 32.83
N SER A 120 -2.88 40.66 32.35
CA SER A 120 -3.09 41.90 33.10
C SER A 120 -4.46 42.47 32.76
N GLU A 121 -5.39 42.43 33.72
CA GLU A 121 -6.70 43.10 33.66
C GLU A 121 -6.80 44.11 34.81
N SER A 122 -7.20 45.34 34.47
CA SER A 122 -7.35 46.48 35.38
C SER A 122 -8.82 46.67 35.71
N GLU A 123 -9.22 46.80 36.97
CA GLU A 123 -10.55 47.33 37.28
C GLU A 123 -10.53 48.14 38.59
N SER A 124 -10.97 49.39 38.46
CA SER A 124 -11.11 50.41 39.50
C SER A 124 -12.56 50.40 40.01
N SER A 125 -12.77 50.42 41.33
CA SER A 125 -14.09 50.71 41.91
C SER A 125 -13.96 51.49 43.23
N SER A 126 -14.85 52.47 43.35
CA SER A 126 -14.95 53.53 44.36
C SER A 126 -16.04 53.17 45.38
N ASP A 127 -15.93 53.67 46.62
CA ASP A 127 -17.02 53.69 47.61
C ASP A 127 -16.98 55.01 48.42
N GLU A 128 -18.17 55.49 48.77
CA GLU A 128 -18.57 56.87 49.13
C GLU A 128 -18.49 57.19 50.64
N ASP A 129 -18.43 58.49 51.01
CA ASP A 129 -19.50 59.23 51.73
C ASP A 129 -19.03 60.58 52.35
N ASP A 130 -19.83 61.65 52.17
CA ASP A 130 -20.55 62.40 53.24
C ASP A 130 -20.86 63.90 52.90
N GLU A 131 -22.18 64.21 52.86
CA GLU A 131 -23.00 65.42 53.22
C GLU A 131 -22.39 66.86 53.17
N GLU A 132 -23.08 67.99 52.89
CA GLU A 132 -24.46 68.43 52.63
C GLU A 132 -24.40 69.91 52.13
N ASP A 133 -25.54 70.42 51.63
CA ASP A 133 -25.91 71.82 51.28
C ASP A 133 -25.75 72.37 49.84
N GLU A 134 -26.75 73.19 49.45
CA GLU A 134 -26.82 74.16 48.33
C GLU A 134 -27.61 73.80 47.05
N THR A 135 -28.93 73.75 47.20
CA THR A 135 -29.96 73.77 46.13
C THR A 135 -29.85 74.90 45.08
N ALA A 136 -28.93 75.86 45.24
CA ALA A 136 -28.65 76.94 44.29
C ALA A 136 -27.50 76.63 43.32
N GLU A 137 -26.56 75.75 43.68
CA GLU A 137 -25.45 75.32 42.82
C GLU A 137 -25.89 74.20 41.84
N LEU A 138 -26.88 73.40 42.26
CA LEU A 138 -27.47 72.27 41.52
C LEU A 138 -28.01 72.65 40.12
N MET A 139 -28.56 73.85 39.93
CA MET A 139 -29.08 74.29 38.61
C MET A 139 -27.96 74.71 37.64
N ARG A 140 -26.81 75.15 38.15
CA ARG A 140 -25.60 75.40 37.35
C ARG A 140 -24.86 74.11 37.05
N GLU A 141 -24.86 73.18 37.99
CA GLU A 141 -24.24 71.87 37.80
C GLU A 141 -25.05 70.97 36.86
N LEU A 142 -26.40 71.00 36.91
CA LEU A 142 -27.25 70.33 35.92
C LEU A 142 -27.03 70.87 34.49
N ALA A 143 -26.72 72.16 34.32
CA ALA A 143 -26.37 72.70 33.01
C ALA A 143 -24.99 72.20 32.54
N LYS A 144 -24.04 72.02 33.47
CA LYS A 144 -22.71 71.46 33.20
C LYS A 144 -22.79 69.97 32.86
N ILE A 145 -23.56 69.19 33.63
CA ILE A 145 -23.84 67.77 33.42
C ILE A 145 -24.65 67.56 32.13
N LYS A 146 -25.61 68.43 31.81
CA LYS A 146 -26.37 68.35 30.57
C LYS A 146 -25.51 68.66 29.35
N LYS A 147 -24.53 69.57 29.48
CA LYS A 147 -23.53 69.85 28.44
C LYS A 147 -22.56 68.68 28.28
N GLU A 148 -22.06 68.13 29.38
CA GLU A 148 -21.17 66.96 29.37
C GLU A 148 -21.84 65.70 28.83
N ARG A 149 -23.11 65.44 29.20
CA ARG A 149 -23.92 64.37 28.60
C ARG A 149 -24.26 64.61 27.14
N ALA A 150 -24.47 65.86 26.73
CA ALA A 150 -24.69 66.16 25.32
C ALA A 150 -23.41 65.89 24.49
N ASP A 151 -22.24 66.18 25.04
CA ASP A 151 -20.94 65.92 24.41
C ASP A 151 -20.61 64.42 24.38
N GLN A 152 -20.91 63.65 25.44
CA GLN A 152 -20.78 62.19 25.44
C GLN A 152 -21.77 61.53 24.47
N LYS A 153 -23.04 61.95 24.47
CA LYS A 153 -24.04 61.42 23.54
C LYS A 153 -23.69 61.75 22.09
N ALA A 154 -23.15 62.93 21.82
CA ALA A 154 -22.67 63.29 20.48
C ALA A 154 -21.48 62.42 20.04
N LYS A 155 -20.57 62.05 20.96
CA LYS A 155 -19.48 61.10 20.68
C LYS A 155 -20.00 59.68 20.44
N GLU A 156 -20.96 59.22 21.23
CA GLU A 156 -21.55 57.88 21.08
C GLU A 156 -22.38 57.76 19.79
N ASP A 157 -23.15 58.80 19.44
CA ASP A 157 -23.92 58.84 18.18
C ASP A 157 -22.98 58.95 16.96
N ALA A 158 -21.84 59.64 17.08
CA ALA A 158 -20.80 59.65 16.05
C ALA A 158 -20.12 58.26 15.89
N GLU A 159 -19.86 57.55 16.98
CA GLU A 159 -19.29 56.21 16.93
C GLU A 159 -20.29 55.18 16.35
N LYS A 160 -21.57 55.27 16.73
CA LYS A 160 -22.63 54.41 16.17
C LYS A 160 -22.84 54.65 14.69
N SER A 161 -22.85 55.90 14.25
CA SER A 161 -22.96 56.22 12.82
C SER A 161 -21.72 55.79 12.03
N ALA A 162 -20.52 55.83 12.61
CA ALA A 162 -19.31 55.28 12.00
C ALA A 162 -19.39 53.75 11.85
N LYS A 163 -19.83 53.03 12.88
CA LYS A 163 -20.04 51.57 12.83
C LYS A 163 -21.10 51.16 11.81
N GLU A 164 -22.18 51.94 11.69
CA GLU A 164 -23.22 51.68 10.67
C GLU A 164 -22.69 51.91 9.25
N GLN A 165 -21.82 52.91 9.05
CA GLN A 165 -21.15 53.14 7.76
C GLN A 165 -20.20 52.00 7.41
N GLU A 166 -19.40 51.52 8.37
CA GLU A 166 -18.49 50.38 8.17
C GLU A 166 -19.27 49.10 7.80
N GLN A 167 -20.39 48.82 8.46
CA GLN A 167 -21.25 47.68 8.13
C GLN A 167 -21.86 47.80 6.73
N ARG A 168 -22.33 49.01 6.35
CA ARG A 168 -22.84 49.26 5.00
C ARG A 168 -21.76 49.06 3.93
N GLU A 169 -20.52 49.47 4.20
CA GLU A 169 -19.41 49.25 3.27
C GLU A 169 -19.07 47.76 3.11
N VAL A 170 -19.10 46.99 4.21
CA VAL A 170 -18.90 45.53 4.17
C VAL A 170 -20.01 44.83 3.39
N ASP A 171 -21.26 45.23 3.59
CA ASP A 171 -22.41 44.66 2.88
C ASP A 171 -22.43 45.03 1.39
N ILE A 172 -22.02 46.25 1.04
CA ILE A 172 -21.85 46.66 -0.37
C ILE A 172 -20.71 45.87 -1.02
N ALA A 173 -19.60 45.65 -0.30
CA ALA A 173 -18.45 44.90 -0.81
C ALA A 173 -18.71 43.39 -0.94
N ARG A 174 -19.44 42.77 0.00
CA ARG A 174 -19.73 41.32 -0.01
C ARG A 174 -21.06 40.94 -0.64
N GLY A 175 -22.01 41.86 -0.72
CA GLY A 175 -23.36 41.64 -1.22
C GLY A 175 -23.46 41.45 -2.73
N ASN A 176 -22.38 41.71 -3.50
CA ASN A 176 -22.35 41.47 -4.94
C ASN A 176 -21.81 40.07 -5.28
N PRO A 177 -22.68 39.09 -5.62
CA PRO A 177 -22.26 37.73 -5.95
C PRO A 177 -21.54 37.61 -7.31
N LEU A 178 -21.49 38.66 -8.13
CA LEU A 178 -20.73 38.67 -9.40
C LEU A 178 -19.26 39.10 -9.21
N LEU A 179 -18.96 39.86 -8.17
CA LEU A 179 -17.58 40.31 -7.86
C LEU A 179 -16.84 39.33 -6.93
N ASN A 180 -17.56 38.46 -6.23
CA ASN A 180 -17.01 37.39 -5.41
C ASN A 180 -17.26 36.04 -6.11
N PRO A 181 -16.36 35.59 -7.01
CA PRO A 181 -16.51 34.29 -7.66
C PRO A 181 -16.56 33.20 -6.58
N GLN A 182 -17.74 32.62 -6.40
CA GLN A 182 -17.87 31.44 -5.55
C GLN A 182 -17.14 30.30 -6.26
N ASP A 183 -16.02 29.86 -5.70
CA ASP A 183 -15.27 28.71 -6.21
C ASP A 183 -16.23 27.54 -6.39
N PHE A 184 -16.51 27.17 -7.65
CA PHE A 184 -17.34 26.03 -8.04
C PHE A 184 -16.61 24.69 -7.80
N SER A 185 -15.71 24.66 -6.81
CA SER A 185 -15.14 23.43 -6.30
C SER A 185 -16.27 22.64 -5.65
N VAL A 186 -16.55 21.46 -6.19
CA VAL A 186 -17.55 20.54 -5.65
C VAL A 186 -17.14 20.21 -4.22
N LYS A 187 -17.74 20.91 -3.25
CA LYS A 187 -17.41 20.81 -1.81
C LYS A 187 -17.62 19.40 -1.24
N ARG A 188 -18.46 18.59 -1.90
CA ARG A 188 -18.74 17.21 -1.49
C ARG A 188 -18.94 16.34 -2.72
N ARG A 189 -18.04 15.36 -2.90
CA ARG A 189 -18.13 14.39 -4.00
C ARG A 189 -19.27 13.40 -3.69
N TRP A 190 -19.93 12.87 -4.71
CA TRP A 190 -20.94 11.82 -4.54
C TRP A 190 -20.38 10.59 -3.80
N ASP A 191 -19.08 10.32 -4.00
CA ASP A 191 -18.33 9.27 -3.33
C ASP A 191 -18.08 9.57 -1.84
N ASP A 192 -18.28 10.79 -1.35
CA ASP A 192 -17.86 11.21 -0.01
C ASP A 192 -18.77 10.59 1.08
N ASP A 193 -20.05 10.39 0.78
CA ASP A 193 -21.03 9.72 1.65
C ASP A 193 -21.08 8.20 1.40
N VAL A 194 -19.91 7.57 1.46
CA VAL A 194 -19.76 6.12 1.37
C VAL A 194 -18.97 5.66 2.58
N VAL A 195 -19.56 4.77 3.36
CA VAL A 195 -19.01 4.26 4.63
C VAL A 195 -17.68 3.51 4.49
N PHE A 196 -17.35 3.03 3.27
CA PHE A 196 -16.08 2.37 2.99
C PHE A 196 -15.35 3.05 1.84
N LYS A 197 -14.09 3.44 2.08
CA LYS A 197 -13.21 4.08 1.10
C LYS A 197 -11.99 3.19 0.86
N ASN A 198 -11.54 3.09 -0.39
CA ASN A 198 -10.21 2.57 -0.76
C ASN A 198 -9.86 1.15 -0.23
N GLN A 199 -10.84 0.24 -0.13
CA GLN A 199 -10.65 -1.11 0.44
C GLN A 199 -9.58 -1.97 -0.26
N ALA A 200 -9.28 -1.70 -1.53
CA ALA A 200 -8.33 -2.47 -2.34
C ALA A 200 -7.15 -1.64 -2.87
N ARG A 201 -6.86 -0.47 -2.27
CA ARG A 201 -5.88 0.49 -2.81
C ARG A 201 -4.47 -0.07 -3.00
N ASN A 202 -4.08 -1.06 -2.20
CA ASN A 202 -2.76 -1.72 -2.28
C ASN A 202 -2.87 -3.23 -2.58
N LYS A 203 -4.00 -3.69 -3.12
CA LYS A 203 -4.13 -5.11 -3.48
C LYS A 203 -3.45 -5.32 -4.83
N ASP A 204 -2.19 -5.75 -4.80
CA ASP A 204 -1.52 -6.21 -6.00
C ASP A 204 -2.22 -7.46 -6.55
N ASP A 205 -2.79 -7.35 -7.76
CA ASP A 205 -3.47 -8.47 -8.45
C ASP A 205 -2.51 -9.57 -8.91
N LYS A 206 -1.21 -9.42 -8.62
CA LYS A 206 -0.17 -10.41 -8.91
C LYS A 206 -0.29 -11.55 -7.92
N LYS A 207 -1.17 -12.51 -8.21
CA LYS A 207 -1.11 -13.84 -7.59
C LYS A 207 0.30 -14.38 -7.78
N SER A 208 0.93 -14.81 -6.69
CA SER A 208 2.27 -15.38 -6.74
C SER A 208 2.28 -16.57 -7.70
N LYS A 209 3.34 -16.68 -8.50
CA LYS A 209 3.52 -17.80 -9.45
C LYS A 209 4.06 -19.01 -8.68
N GLU A 210 3.32 -19.46 -7.69
CA GLU A 210 3.67 -20.60 -6.86
C GLU A 210 3.13 -21.89 -7.48
N PHE A 211 3.99 -22.89 -7.61
CA PHE A 211 3.56 -24.25 -7.92
C PHE A 211 3.42 -25.03 -6.62
N ILE A 212 2.21 -25.56 -6.38
CA ILE A 212 1.91 -26.39 -5.21
C ILE A 212 1.76 -27.83 -5.70
N ASN A 213 2.56 -28.74 -5.16
CA ASN A 213 2.45 -30.19 -5.41
C ASN A 213 1.32 -30.81 -4.56
N ASP A 214 0.09 -30.30 -4.74
CA ASP A 214 -1.12 -30.77 -4.10
C ASP A 214 -2.30 -30.58 -5.07
N LEU A 215 -3.00 -31.67 -5.39
CA LEU A 215 -4.10 -31.66 -6.36
C LEU A 215 -5.33 -30.87 -5.90
N LEU A 216 -5.55 -30.70 -4.60
CA LEU A 216 -6.73 -30.01 -4.06
C LEU A 216 -6.43 -28.55 -3.69
N ARG A 217 -5.20 -28.26 -3.26
CA ARG A 217 -4.79 -26.92 -2.83
C ARG A 217 -4.10 -26.10 -3.92
N SER A 218 -3.75 -26.73 -5.04
CA SER A 218 -3.22 -26.03 -6.20
C SER A 218 -4.19 -24.94 -6.68
N ASP A 219 -3.62 -23.82 -7.11
CA ASP A 219 -4.35 -22.73 -7.75
C ASP A 219 -5.16 -23.20 -8.96
N PHE A 220 -4.68 -24.23 -9.66
CA PHE A 220 -5.44 -24.86 -10.73
C PHE A 220 -6.78 -25.41 -10.23
N HIS A 221 -6.75 -26.17 -9.14
CA HIS A 221 -7.94 -26.79 -8.57
C HIS A 221 -8.90 -25.77 -7.96
N LYS A 222 -8.38 -24.77 -7.24
CA LYS A 222 -9.19 -23.66 -6.71
C LYS A 222 -9.95 -22.93 -7.83
N ARG A 223 -9.26 -22.65 -8.95
CA ARG A 223 -9.88 -22.01 -10.14
C ARG A 223 -10.86 -22.94 -10.84
N PHE A 224 -10.55 -24.24 -10.92
CA PHE A 224 -11.47 -25.25 -11.47
C PHE A 224 -12.76 -25.31 -10.66
N MET A 225 -12.67 -25.44 -9.33
CA MET A 225 -13.85 -25.49 -8.47
C MET A 225 -14.66 -24.20 -8.51
N SER A 226 -14.01 -23.03 -8.43
CA SER A 226 -14.70 -21.74 -8.58
C SER A 226 -15.39 -21.55 -9.94
N ARG A 227 -14.95 -22.26 -10.99
CA ARG A 227 -15.54 -22.15 -12.34
C ARG A 227 -16.69 -23.12 -12.56
N TYR A 228 -16.56 -24.34 -12.07
CA TYR A 228 -17.50 -25.44 -12.37
C TYR A 228 -18.46 -25.77 -11.22
N VAL A 229 -18.19 -25.25 -10.02
CA VAL A 229 -19.06 -25.36 -8.85
C VAL A 229 -19.40 -23.93 -8.41
N ARG A 230 -20.71 -23.63 -8.35
CA ARG A 230 -21.23 -22.31 -8.02
C ARG A 230 -21.65 -22.23 -6.56
#